data_AF-A0A5B7C035-F1
#
_entry.id   AF-A0A5B7C035-F1
#
_cell.length_a   1.000
_cell.length_b   1.000
_cell.length_c   1.000
_cell.angle_alpha   90.00
_cell.angle_beta   90.00
_cell.angle_gamma   90.00
#
_symmetry.space_group_name_H-M   'P 1'
#
loop_
_entity.id
_entity.type
_entity.pdbx_description
1 polymer ?
#
loop_
_entity_poly.entity_id
_entity_poly.type
_entity_poly.pdbx_seq_one_letter_code
_entity_poly.pdbx_strand_id
1 'polypeptide(L)'
;EEHDYFPWPSEDISQHLVSLKDLFLYGGPKLKSLPEQLEHLTFLEYLGIFEFGRLEALPEWLGNLSSLKILWLSDCNKLMNLPTVEEMGRLTNLQSLEIEECQLLKERCTKESGPEWYKIAHIPEIKIDKQIIQSLD
;
A
#
# COMPACT_ATOMS: atom_id res chain seq x y z
N GLU A 1 26.88 -7.19 5.68
CA GLU A 1 25.79 -6.41 6.28
C GLU A 1 24.63 -6.49 5.33
N GLU A 2 23.47 -6.96 5.78
CA GLU A 2 22.28 -7.02 4.91
C GLU A 2 21.50 -5.73 5.13
N HIS A 3 21.43 -4.91 4.07
CA HIS A 3 20.76 -3.62 4.09
C HIS A 3 19.26 -3.77 4.31
N ASP A 4 18.68 -2.88 5.11
CA ASP A 4 17.25 -2.79 5.42
C ASP A 4 16.49 -1.81 4.50
N TYR A 5 17.14 -1.39 3.40
CA TYR A 5 16.64 -0.44 2.40
C TYR A 5 16.32 -1.15 1.09
N PHE A 6 15.21 -0.75 0.47
CA PHE A 6 14.83 -1.23 -0.85
C PHE A 6 15.77 -0.64 -1.94
N PRO A 7 16.30 -1.46 -2.87
CA PRO A 7 17.17 -0.98 -3.94
C PRO A 7 16.35 -0.31 -5.05
N TRP A 8 15.97 0.95 -4.84
CA TRP A 8 15.28 1.76 -5.84
C TRP A 8 16.25 2.21 -6.96
N PRO A 9 15.80 2.33 -8.23
CA PRO A 9 16.63 2.86 -9.30
C PRO A 9 17.21 4.24 -8.99
N SER A 10 18.33 4.59 -9.62
CA SER A 10 18.92 5.93 -9.49
C SER A 10 17.94 7.02 -9.96
N GLU A 11 18.19 8.26 -9.51
CA GLU A 11 17.37 9.43 -9.85
C GLU A 11 17.18 9.60 -11.37
N ASP A 12 18.25 9.38 -12.14
CA ASP A 12 18.25 9.48 -13.60
C ASP A 12 17.27 8.49 -14.27
N ILE A 13 17.07 7.32 -13.68
CA ILE A 13 16.09 6.34 -14.15
C ILE A 13 14.70 6.71 -13.62
N SER A 14 14.61 7.12 -12.36
CA SER A 14 13.36 7.41 -11.65
C SER A 14 12.55 8.53 -12.31
N GLN A 15 13.20 9.57 -12.84
CA GLN A 15 12.50 10.66 -13.57
C GLN A 15 11.73 10.15 -14.81
N HIS A 16 12.12 9.00 -15.37
CA HIS A 16 11.45 8.40 -16.53
C HIS A 16 10.29 7.47 -16.14
N LEU A 17 10.12 7.18 -14.85
CA LEU A 17 9.05 6.32 -14.33
C LEU A 17 7.75 7.08 -14.08
N VAL A 18 7.73 8.41 -14.23
CA VAL A 18 6.56 9.25 -13.90
C VAL A 18 5.29 8.88 -14.65
N SER A 19 5.38 8.24 -15.81
CA SER A 19 4.22 7.76 -16.58
C SER A 19 3.83 6.31 -16.30
N LEU A 20 4.47 5.65 -15.32
CA LEU A 20 4.21 4.26 -14.98
C LEU A 20 2.77 4.11 -14.47
N LYS A 21 2.09 3.06 -14.94
CA LYS A 21 0.72 2.72 -14.55
C LYS A 21 0.66 1.59 -13.53
N ASP A 22 1.55 0.61 -13.68
CA ASP A 22 1.57 -0.57 -12.83
C ASP A 22 2.95 -0.75 -12.21
N LEU A 23 3.01 -0.93 -10.90
CA LEU A 23 4.24 -1.13 -10.16
C LEU A 23 4.06 -2.24 -9.12
N PHE A 24 4.99 -3.18 -9.13
CA PHE A 24 5.05 -4.27 -8.16
C PHE A 24 6.41 -4.21 -7.44
N LEU A 25 6.37 -4.06 -6.12
CA LEU A 25 7.55 -4.00 -5.27
C LEU A 25 7.67 -5.30 -4.48
N TYR A 26 8.70 -6.09 -4.79
CA TYR A 26 9.04 -7.29 -4.05
C TYR A 26 10.15 -6.97 -3.07
N GLY A 27 9.81 -7.01 -1.79
CA GLY A 27 10.67 -6.61 -0.71
C GLY A 27 11.62 -7.71 -0.27
N GLY A 28 11.74 -7.86 1.04
CA GLY A 28 12.54 -8.90 1.67
C GLY A 28 12.36 -8.88 3.19
N PRO A 29 12.83 -9.94 3.88
CA PRO A 29 12.57 -10.17 5.30
C PRO A 29 13.15 -9.11 6.23
N LYS A 30 14.05 -8.25 5.74
CA LYS A 30 14.74 -7.21 6.51
C LYS A 30 14.30 -5.79 6.15
N LEU A 31 13.50 -5.60 5.09
CA LEU A 31 13.13 -4.27 4.61
C LEU A 31 12.09 -3.63 5.52
N LYS A 32 12.35 -2.39 5.93
CA LYS A 32 11.53 -1.64 6.89
C LYS A 32 10.78 -0.46 6.28
N SER A 33 11.11 -0.07 5.05
CA SER A 33 10.55 1.13 4.41
C SER A 33 10.40 0.94 2.91
N LEU A 34 9.40 1.60 2.34
CA LEU A 34 9.23 1.78 0.90
C LEU A 34 10.08 2.98 0.43
N PRO A 35 10.51 3.02 -0.84
CA PRO A 35 11.25 4.15 -1.38
C PRO A 35 10.38 5.40 -1.46
N GLU A 36 10.87 6.53 -0.94
CA GLU A 36 10.14 7.81 -0.90
C GLU A 36 9.89 8.40 -2.29
N GLN A 37 10.75 8.07 -3.27
CA GLN A 37 10.64 8.51 -4.67
C GLN A 37 9.31 8.12 -5.34
N LEU A 38 8.61 7.13 -4.78
CA LEU A 38 7.29 6.72 -5.24
C LEU A 38 6.25 7.83 -5.13
N GLU A 39 6.46 8.81 -4.25
CA GLU A 39 5.54 9.94 -4.06
C GLU A 39 5.28 10.74 -5.34
N HIS A 40 6.20 10.67 -6.32
CA HIS A 40 6.10 11.38 -7.59
C HIS A 40 5.38 10.58 -8.69
N LEU A 41 5.05 9.31 -8.47
CA LEU A 41 4.40 8.45 -9.47
C LEU A 41 2.87 8.67 -9.49
N THR A 42 2.46 9.92 -9.68
CA THR A 42 1.04 10.34 -9.56
C THR A 42 0.11 9.76 -10.62
N PHE A 43 0.65 9.19 -11.69
CA PHE A 43 -0.10 8.48 -12.75
C PHE A 43 -0.31 6.99 -12.47
N LEU A 44 0.28 6.45 -11.40
CA LEU A 44 0.20 5.04 -11.04
C LEU A 44 -1.25 4.66 -10.73
N GLU A 45 -1.72 3.59 -11.38
CA GLU A 45 -3.08 3.06 -11.25
C GLU A 45 -3.09 1.75 -10.43
N TYR A 46 -2.00 0.99 -10.47
CA TYR A 46 -1.84 -0.25 -9.74
C TYR A 46 -0.55 -0.27 -8.94
N LEU A 47 -0.65 -0.47 -7.62
CA LEU A 47 0.50 -0.65 -6.74
C LEU A 47 0.38 -1.96 -5.97
N GLY A 48 1.33 -2.85 -6.19
CA GLY A 48 1.51 -4.06 -5.38
C GLY A 48 2.76 -3.97 -4.51
N ILE A 49 2.63 -4.32 -3.23
CA ILE A 49 3.72 -4.34 -2.25
C ILE A 49 3.75 -5.73 -1.61
N PHE A 50 4.84 -6.46 -1.81
CA PHE A 50 4.98 -7.87 -1.45
C PHE A 50 6.20 -8.07 -0.54
N GLU A 51 6.07 -8.93 0.47
CA GLU A 51 7.20 -9.49 1.24
C GLU A 51 8.06 -8.46 2.00
N PHE A 52 7.49 -7.35 2.48
CA PHE A 52 8.21 -6.40 3.35
C PHE A 52 8.18 -6.84 4.82
N GLY A 53 9.15 -7.66 5.22
CA GLY A 53 9.14 -8.37 6.50
C GLY A 53 9.32 -7.51 7.76
N ARG A 54 9.73 -6.24 7.66
CA ARG A 54 9.87 -5.31 8.80
C ARG A 54 9.15 -3.98 8.61
N LEU A 55 8.36 -3.82 7.55
CA LEU A 55 7.58 -2.60 7.32
C LEU A 55 6.43 -2.56 8.33
N GLU A 56 6.40 -1.53 9.18
CA GLU A 56 5.39 -1.39 10.25
C GLU A 56 4.21 -0.49 9.87
N ALA A 57 4.42 0.44 8.95
CA ALA A 57 3.43 1.39 8.48
C ALA A 57 3.61 1.66 6.97
N LEU A 58 2.51 1.85 6.26
CA LEU A 58 2.57 2.48 4.94
C LEU A 58 2.85 3.99 5.12
N PRO A 59 3.65 4.58 4.23
CA PRO A 59 4.05 5.98 4.33
C PRO A 59 2.92 6.94 3.93
N GLU A 60 2.91 8.13 4.53
CA GLU A 60 1.89 9.16 4.26
C GLU A 60 1.89 9.64 2.81
N TRP A 61 3.03 9.61 2.11
CA TRP A 61 3.10 9.99 0.70
C TRP A 61 2.21 9.13 -0.21
N LEU A 62 1.71 7.98 0.27
CA LEU A 62 0.76 7.17 -0.47
C LEU A 62 -0.46 8.00 -0.92
N GLY A 63 -0.91 8.96 -0.11
CA GLY A 63 -2.00 9.87 -0.47
C GLY A 63 -1.72 10.79 -1.66
N ASN A 64 -0.45 10.89 -2.12
CA ASN A 64 -0.09 11.60 -3.34
C ASN A 64 -0.38 10.81 -4.63
N LEU A 65 -0.62 9.50 -4.53
CA LEU A 65 -0.92 8.63 -5.68
C LEU A 65 -2.38 8.78 -6.12
N SER A 66 -2.75 9.98 -6.57
CA SER A 66 -4.14 10.36 -6.85
C SER A 66 -4.80 9.54 -7.97
N SER A 67 -4.04 8.92 -8.87
CA SER A 67 -4.56 8.05 -9.92
C SER A 67 -4.74 6.59 -9.49
N LEU A 68 -4.33 6.23 -8.26
CA LEU A 68 -4.30 4.84 -7.80
C LEU A 68 -5.71 4.27 -7.74
N LYS A 69 -5.91 3.13 -8.40
CA LYS A 69 -7.18 2.39 -8.46
C LYS A 69 -7.14 1.12 -7.65
N ILE A 70 -5.98 0.47 -7.59
CA ILE A 70 -5.80 -0.79 -6.85
C ILE A 70 -4.53 -0.71 -6.02
N LEU A 71 -4.68 -1.01 -4.73
CA LEU A 71 -3.59 -1.23 -3.80
C LEU A 71 -3.62 -2.69 -3.33
N TRP A 72 -2.56 -3.43 -3.61
CA TRP A 72 -2.38 -4.80 -3.17
C TRP A 72 -1.22 -4.92 -2.20
N LEU A 73 -1.49 -5.43 -1.00
CA LEU A 73 -0.51 -5.71 0.04
C LEU A 73 -0.47 -7.21 0.27
N SER A 74 0.71 -7.82 0.17
CA SER A 74 0.88 -9.25 0.39
C SER A 74 2.11 -9.56 1.23
N ASP A 75 1.97 -10.52 2.16
CA ASP A 75 3.06 -11.06 3.01
C ASP A 75 3.91 -9.98 3.74
N CYS A 76 3.27 -8.89 4.16
CA CYS A 76 3.89 -7.82 4.95
C CYS A 76 3.57 -8.04 6.44
N ASN A 77 4.16 -9.08 7.04
CA ASN A 77 3.76 -9.59 8.36
C ASN A 77 3.94 -8.63 9.55
N LYS A 78 4.74 -7.57 9.42
CA LYS A 78 4.91 -6.54 10.46
C LYS A 78 4.07 -5.30 10.23
N LEU A 79 3.37 -5.21 9.11
CA LEU A 79 2.58 -4.03 8.75
C LEU A 79 1.36 -3.94 9.66
N MET A 80 1.25 -2.84 10.40
CA MET A 80 0.16 -2.60 11.35
C MET A 80 -0.68 -1.37 10.99
N ASN A 81 -0.06 -0.38 10.35
CA ASN A 81 -0.66 0.93 10.20
C ASN A 81 -0.79 1.32 8.72
N LEU A 82 -1.96 1.78 8.36
CA LEU A 82 -2.19 2.55 7.14
C LEU A 82 -1.79 4.01 7.40
N PRO A 83 -1.65 4.83 6.33
CA PRO A 83 -1.52 6.28 6.47
C PRO A 83 -2.65 6.89 7.31
N THR A 84 -2.56 8.17 7.61
CA THR A 84 -3.66 8.91 8.24
C THR A 84 -4.95 8.83 7.40
N VAL A 85 -6.10 9.06 8.05
CA VAL A 85 -7.40 9.09 7.36
C VAL A 85 -7.46 10.21 6.31
N GLU A 86 -6.72 11.30 6.51
CA GLU A 86 -6.59 12.38 5.54
C GLU A 86 -5.90 11.88 4.27
N GLU A 87 -4.74 11.23 4.39
CA GLU A 87 -4.00 10.72 3.24
C GLU A 87 -4.73 9.57 2.52
N MET A 88 -5.35 8.66 3.27
CA MET A 88 -6.21 7.62 2.67
C MET A 88 -7.44 8.22 1.97
N GLY A 89 -7.98 9.33 2.47
CA GLY A 89 -9.07 10.08 1.86
C GLY A 89 -8.67 10.80 0.56
N ARG A 90 -7.38 11.09 0.36
CA ARG A 90 -6.86 11.70 -0.88
C ARG A 90 -6.79 10.72 -2.06
N LEU A 91 -6.83 9.42 -1.78
CA LEU A 91 -6.90 8.35 -2.78
C LEU A 91 -8.30 8.22 -3.39
N THR A 92 -8.80 9.30 -3.99
CA THR A 92 -10.20 9.42 -4.45
C THR A 92 -10.56 8.49 -5.61
N ASN A 93 -9.56 7.98 -6.35
CA ASN A 93 -9.77 7.02 -7.43
C ASN A 93 -9.61 5.56 -6.97
N LEU A 94 -9.25 5.29 -5.72
CA LEU A 94 -8.99 3.94 -5.22
C LEU A 94 -10.30 3.14 -5.18
N GLN A 95 -10.36 2.10 -6.00
CA GLN A 95 -11.52 1.23 -6.14
C GLN A 95 -11.39 -0.05 -5.32
N SER A 96 -10.17 -0.58 -5.21
CA SER A 96 -9.93 -1.85 -4.52
C SER A 96 -8.70 -1.82 -3.63
N LEU A 97 -8.86 -2.32 -2.41
CA LEU A 97 -7.80 -2.63 -1.47
C LEU A 97 -7.78 -4.14 -1.21
N GLU A 98 -6.66 -4.78 -1.53
CA GLU A 98 -6.44 -6.21 -1.33
C GLU A 98 -5.34 -6.41 -0.28
N ILE A 99 -5.66 -7.13 0.79
CA ILE A 99 -4.73 -7.47 1.87
C ILE A 99 -4.65 -8.99 1.95
N GLU A 100 -3.50 -9.56 1.60
CA GLU A 100 -3.27 -11.00 1.67
C GLU A 100 -2.09 -11.31 2.58
N GLU A 101 -2.25 -12.28 3.49
CA GLU A 101 -1.16 -12.78 4.33
C GLU A 101 -0.48 -11.73 5.26
N CYS A 102 -0.94 -10.48 5.30
CA CYS A 102 -0.50 -9.44 6.23
C CYS A 102 -1.19 -9.58 7.59
N GLN A 103 -0.74 -10.53 8.42
CA GLN A 103 -1.46 -10.97 9.63
C GLN A 103 -1.87 -9.84 10.59
N LEU A 104 -0.98 -8.88 10.87
CA LEU A 104 -1.29 -7.79 11.81
C LEU A 104 -2.23 -6.76 11.17
N LEU A 105 -2.01 -6.40 9.91
CA LEU A 105 -2.84 -5.40 9.23
C LEU A 105 -4.27 -5.90 9.05
N LYS A 106 -4.46 -7.16 8.65
CA LYS A 106 -5.80 -7.71 8.42
C LYS A 106 -6.66 -7.71 9.69
N GLU A 107 -6.08 -8.05 10.85
CA GLU A 107 -6.77 -7.99 12.14
C GLU A 107 -7.19 -6.55 12.45
N ARG A 108 -6.32 -5.60 12.14
CA ARG A 108 -6.55 -4.17 12.37
C ARG A 108 -7.54 -3.54 11.39
N CYS A 109 -7.74 -4.16 10.24
CA CYS A 109 -8.72 -3.77 9.21
C CYS A 109 -10.03 -4.56 9.31
N THR A 110 -10.30 -5.24 10.44
CA THR A 110 -11.59 -5.93 10.64
C THR A 110 -12.75 -4.95 10.48
N LYS A 111 -13.74 -5.30 9.65
CA LYS A 111 -14.89 -4.44 9.36
C LYS A 111 -15.60 -3.97 10.63
N GLU A 112 -15.85 -2.66 10.72
CA GLU A 112 -16.58 -1.97 11.81
C GLU A 112 -15.96 -2.04 13.22
N SER A 113 -14.97 -2.90 13.47
CA SER A 113 -14.34 -3.05 14.79
C SER A 113 -12.83 -2.83 14.80
N GLY A 114 -12.17 -2.92 13.64
CA GLY A 114 -10.73 -2.77 13.50
C GLY A 114 -10.27 -1.31 13.68
N PRO A 115 -9.17 -1.05 14.42
CA PRO A 115 -8.66 0.30 14.63
C PRO A 115 -8.20 1.02 13.36
N GLU A 116 -8.01 0.33 12.24
CA GLU A 116 -7.66 0.94 10.95
C GLU A 116 -8.88 1.04 10.00
N TRP A 117 -10.00 0.40 10.35
CA TRP A 117 -11.16 0.28 9.45
C TRP A 117 -11.71 1.63 8.97
N TYR A 118 -11.82 2.61 9.87
CA TYR A 118 -12.36 3.93 9.52
C TYR A 118 -11.52 4.68 8.47
N LYS A 119 -10.25 4.29 8.28
CA LYS A 119 -9.37 4.86 7.26
C LYS A 119 -9.61 4.30 5.86
N ILE A 120 -10.27 3.13 5.75
CA ILE A 120 -10.50 2.42 4.48
C ILE A 120 -11.97 2.21 4.17
N ALA A 121 -12.87 2.54 5.09
CA ALA A 121 -14.30 2.30 4.94
C ALA A 121 -14.92 2.99 3.71
N HIS A 122 -14.28 4.01 3.16
CA HIS A 122 -14.71 4.71 1.93
C HIS A 122 -14.35 3.96 0.64
N ILE A 123 -13.47 2.95 0.70
CA ILE A 123 -13.02 2.21 -0.48
C ILE A 123 -14.13 1.25 -0.94
N PRO A 124 -14.55 1.27 -2.23
CA PRO A 124 -15.67 0.45 -2.70
C PRO A 124 -15.49 -1.05 -2.49
N GLU A 125 -14.32 -1.59 -2.83
CA GLU A 125 -14.01 -3.00 -2.72
C GLU A 125 -12.85 -3.24 -1.76
N ILE A 126 -13.06 -4.08 -0.75
CA ILE A 126 -12.03 -4.47 0.21
C ILE A 126 -12.00 -5.99 0.29
N LYS A 127 -10.85 -6.59 -0.05
CA LYS A 127 -10.61 -8.02 0.06
C LYS A 127 -9.53 -8.30 1.10
N ILE A 128 -9.79 -9.28 1.95
CA ILE A 128 -8.82 -9.76 2.95
C ILE A 128 -8.73 -11.28 2.85
N ASP A 129 -7.53 -11.82 2.62
CA ASP A 129 -7.27 -13.25 2.43
C ASP A 129 -8.27 -13.90 1.44
N LYS A 130 -8.46 -13.25 0.29
CA LYS A 130 -9.39 -13.65 -0.80
C LYS A 130 -10.89 -13.59 -0.45
N GLN A 131 -11.24 -13.12 0.75
CA GLN A 131 -12.63 -12.90 1.15
C GLN A 131 -13.04 -11.46 0.87
N ILE A 132 -14.23 -11.27 0.29
CA ILE A 132 -14.82 -9.94 0.10
C ILE A 132 -15.37 -9.47 1.45
N ILE A 133 -14.76 -8.44 2.02
CA ILE A 133 -15.16 -7.83 3.30
C ILE A 133 -16.12 -6.66 3.05
N GLN A 134 -15.91 -5.93 1.97
CA GLN A 134 -16.77 -4.85 1.50
C GLN A 134 -16.85 -4.86 -0.02
N SER A 135 -18.05 -4.63 -0.52
CA SER A 135 -18.38 -4.37 -1.92
C SER A 135 -19.52 -3.36 -1.89
N LEU A 136 -19.25 -2.14 -2.33
CA LEU A 136 -20.26 -1.09 -2.50
C LEU A 136 -20.65 -1.02 -3.98
N ASP A 137 -21.95 -0.85 -4.23
CA ASP A 137 -22.51 -0.68 -5.58
C ASP A 137 -22.25 0.73 -6.15
#